data_AF-A0A838YVE0-F1
#
_entry.id   AF-A0A838YVE0-F1
#
_cell.length_a   1.000
_cell.length_b   1.000
_cell.length_c   1.000
_cell.angle_alpha   90.00
_cell.angle_beta   90.00
_cell.angle_gamma   90.00
#
_symmetry.space_group_name_H-M   'P 1'
#
loop_
_entity.id
_entity.type
_entity.pdbx_description
1 polymer ?
#
loop_
_entity_poly.entity_id
_entity_poly.type
_entity_poly.pdbx_seq_one_letter_code
_entity_poly.pdbx_strand_id
1 'polypeptide(L)'
;MTQFMVEFDLPVPFPEGFIAKIPYQRIAVNQLLEEGKLQSYALSSDRSRLWCIVNAQDELEVMDIIAEFPLIDYMRPTITELMFNNSVVMKVPTFSLN
;
A
#
# COMPACT_ATOMS: atom_id res chain seq x y z
N MET A 1 -7.02 -15.65 0.64
CA MET A 1 -6.75 -14.23 0.96
C MET A 1 -7.12 -13.46 -0.28
N THR A 2 -8.05 -12.52 -0.14
CA THR A 2 -8.57 -11.70 -1.23
C THR A 2 -7.63 -10.51 -1.41
N GLN A 3 -7.69 -9.84 -2.55
CA GLN A 3 -6.88 -8.66 -2.83
C GLN A 3 -7.78 -7.46 -3.01
N PHE A 4 -7.33 -6.31 -2.51
CA PHE A 4 -8.05 -5.06 -2.61
C PHE A 4 -7.13 -4.01 -3.21
N MET A 5 -7.62 -3.24 -4.16
CA MET A 5 -6.99 -1.99 -4.56
C MET A 5 -7.48 -0.91 -3.59
N VAL A 6 -6.54 -0.14 -3.04
CA VAL A 6 -6.86 1.06 -2.27
C VAL A 6 -6.28 2.25 -2.98
N GLU A 7 -7.15 3.20 -3.33
CA GLU A 7 -6.76 4.50 -3.86
C GLU A 7 -6.86 5.55 -2.75
N PHE A 8 -5.90 6.46 -2.67
CA PHE A 8 -5.98 7.61 -1.78
C PHE A 8 -5.84 8.90 -2.55
N ASP A 9 -6.76 9.82 -2.31
CA ASP A 9 -6.56 11.23 -2.67
C ASP A 9 -5.72 11.90 -1.57
N LEU A 10 -4.64 12.58 -1.98
CA LEU A 10 -3.71 13.29 -1.09
C LEU A 10 -3.96 14.80 -1.12
N PRO A 11 -3.66 15.52 -0.03
CA PRO A 11 -3.84 16.97 0.00
C PRO A 11 -2.87 17.65 -0.97
N VAL A 12 -3.32 18.69 -1.66
CA VAL A 12 -2.46 19.55 -2.48
C VAL A 12 -2.77 21.00 -2.13
N PRO A 13 -1.83 21.78 -1.56
CA PRO A 13 -0.46 21.42 -1.20
C PRO A 13 -0.36 20.52 0.05
N PHE A 14 0.80 19.88 0.25
CA PHE A 14 1.06 19.11 1.48
C PHE A 14 1.22 20.04 2.69
N PRO A 15 0.46 19.82 3.78
CA PRO A 15 0.66 20.55 5.03
C PRO A 15 1.98 20.14 5.69
N GLU A 16 2.55 21.00 6.53
CA GLU A 16 3.84 20.75 7.19
C GLU A 16 3.86 19.43 7.98
N GLY A 17 2.78 19.13 8.72
CA GLY A 17 2.63 17.89 9.47
C GLY A 17 2.60 16.62 8.59
N PHE A 18 2.12 16.74 7.34
CA PHE A 18 2.20 15.66 6.37
C PHE A 18 3.66 15.45 5.94
N ILE A 19 4.36 16.53 5.57
CA ILE A 19 5.75 16.46 5.11
C ILE A 19 6.65 15.83 6.17
N ALA A 20 6.49 16.24 7.44
CA ALA A 20 7.25 15.71 8.57
C ALA A 20 7.05 14.21 8.78
N LYS A 21 5.90 13.65 8.37
CA LYS A 21 5.54 12.24 8.55
C LYS A 21 5.93 11.32 7.39
N ILE A 22 6.34 11.87 6.24
CA ILE A 22 6.74 11.08 5.05
C ILE A 22 7.81 10.02 5.35
N PRO A 23 8.88 10.29 6.13
CA PRO A 23 9.89 9.27 6.43
C PRO A 23 9.30 8.07 7.17
N TYR A 24 8.41 8.32 8.15
CA TYR A 24 7.76 7.25 8.91
C TYR A 24 6.77 6.46 8.04
N GLN A 25 6.07 7.13 7.12
CA GLN A 25 5.22 6.45 6.14
C GLN A 25 6.01 5.42 5.34
N ARG A 26 7.22 5.76 4.87
CA ARG A 26 8.06 4.83 4.10
C ARG A 26 8.47 3.62 4.92
N ILE A 27 8.80 3.81 6.20
CA ILE A 27 9.16 2.71 7.10
C ILE A 27 7.98 1.76 7.28
N ALA A 28 6.80 2.29 7.63
CA ALA A 28 5.59 1.48 7.83
C ALA A 28 5.20 0.71 6.55
N VAL A 29 5.21 1.38 5.40
CA VAL A 29 4.89 0.75 4.11
C VAL A 29 5.88 -0.35 3.75
N ASN A 30 7.19 -0.12 3.94
CA ASN A 30 8.20 -1.14 3.67
C ASN A 30 7.99 -2.37 4.56
N GLN A 31 7.71 -2.18 5.85
CA GLN A 31 7.41 -3.29 6.76
C GLN A 31 6.18 -4.07 6.29
N LEU A 32 5.09 -3.40 5.90
CA LEU A 32 3.88 -4.08 5.41
C LEU A 32 4.08 -4.80 4.08
N LEU A 33 4.99 -4.32 3.23
CA LEU A 33 5.43 -5.02 2.01
C LEU A 33 6.24 -6.27 2.35
N GLU A 34 7.17 -6.18 3.31
CA GLU A 34 7.97 -7.33 3.79
C GLU A 34 7.11 -8.40 4.46
N GLU A 35 6.09 -7.99 5.23
CA GLU A 35 5.09 -8.89 5.84
C GLU A 35 4.11 -9.49 4.82
N GLY A 36 4.09 -8.99 3.58
CA GLY A 36 3.17 -9.44 2.52
C GLY A 36 1.73 -8.98 2.69
N LYS A 37 1.44 -8.07 3.63
CA LYS A 37 0.13 -7.41 3.77
C LYS A 37 -0.12 -6.42 2.63
N LEU A 38 0.92 -5.74 2.18
CA LEU A 38 0.91 -4.98 0.93
C LEU A 38 1.63 -5.77 -0.17
N GLN A 39 1.07 -5.77 -1.37
CA GLN A 39 1.72 -6.30 -2.56
C GLN A 39 2.42 -5.20 -3.38
N SER A 40 1.86 -4.00 -3.39
CA SER A 40 2.41 -2.86 -4.13
C SER A 40 2.05 -1.55 -3.45
N TYR A 41 2.85 -0.51 -3.71
CA TYR A 41 2.62 0.86 -3.24
C TYR A 41 3.18 1.83 -4.27
N ALA A 42 2.35 2.72 -4.80
CA ALA A 42 2.69 3.64 -5.88
C ALA A 42 2.14 5.04 -5.63
N LEU A 43 2.95 6.06 -5.90
CA LEU A 43 2.57 7.47 -5.81
C LEU A 43 2.55 8.07 -7.22
N SER A 44 1.53 8.87 -7.53
CA SER A 44 1.45 9.59 -8.79
C SER A 44 2.60 10.60 -8.93
N SER A 45 3.03 10.88 -10.16
CA SER A 45 4.14 11.82 -10.43
C SER A 45 3.86 13.24 -9.92
N ASP A 46 2.60 13.67 -10.02
CA ASP A 46 2.08 14.94 -9.50
C ASP A 46 1.76 14.89 -7.99
N ARG A 47 1.93 13.74 -7.35
CA ARG A 47 1.76 13.49 -5.92
C ARG A 47 0.34 13.73 -5.37
N SER A 48 -0.66 13.77 -6.25
CA SER A 48 -2.07 13.95 -5.89
C SER A 48 -2.75 12.64 -5.48
N ARG A 49 -2.22 11.50 -5.92
CA ARG A 49 -2.83 10.18 -5.73
C ARG A 49 -1.85 9.10 -5.34
N LEU A 50 -2.35 8.14 -4.56
CA LEU A 50 -1.61 6.97 -4.11
C LEU A 50 -2.42 5.71 -4.35
N TRP A 51 -1.75 4.63 -4.71
CA TRP A 51 -2.35 3.31 -4.89
C TRP A 51 -1.57 2.27 -4.11
N CYS A 52 -2.29 1.33 -3.49
CA CYS A 52 -1.69 0.10 -3.01
C CYS A 52 -2.61 -1.10 -3.27
N ILE A 53 -2.00 -2.28 -3.37
CA ILE A 53 -2.72 -3.54 -3.36
C ILE A 53 -2.52 -4.18 -2.00
N VAL A 54 -3.62 -4.43 -1.29
CA VAL A 54 -3.66 -4.98 0.06
C VAL A 54 -4.15 -6.42 -0.01
N ASN A 55 -3.47 -7.32 0.68
CA ASN A 55 -3.92 -8.69 0.89
C ASN A 55 -4.67 -8.76 2.22
N ALA A 56 -5.97 -9.08 2.15
CA ALA A 56 -6.86 -9.09 3.32
C ALA A 56 -8.01 -10.11 3.14
N GLN A 57 -8.73 -10.41 4.20
CA GLN A 57 -9.92 -11.27 4.21
C GLN A 57 -11.16 -10.52 3.76
N ASP A 58 -11.30 -9.27 4.20
CA ASP A 58 -12.43 -8.38 3.92
C ASP A 58 -12.01 -6.90 3.98
N GLU A 59 -12.96 -6.00 3.69
CA GLU A 59 -12.74 -4.56 3.72
C GLU A 59 -12.41 -4.02 5.11
N LEU A 60 -12.86 -4.69 6.19
CA LEU A 60 -12.55 -4.27 7.56
C LEU A 60 -11.06 -4.49 7.87
N GLU A 61 -10.51 -5.64 7.49
CA GLU A 61 -9.07 -5.89 7.65
C GLU A 61 -8.23 -4.95 6.77
N VAL A 62 -8.72 -4.55 5.58
CA VAL A 62 -8.08 -3.49 4.79
C VAL A 62 -8.00 -2.18 5.59
N MET A 63 -9.10 -1.78 6.24
CA MET A 63 -9.14 -0.57 7.07
C MET A 63 -8.16 -0.65 8.24
N ASP A 64 -8.05 -1.79 8.91
CA ASP A 64 -7.10 -2.01 10.00
C ASP A 64 -5.65 -1.90 9.52
N ILE A 65 -5.32 -2.49 8.37
CA ILE A 65 -3.97 -2.43 7.78
C ILE A 65 -3.61 -0.99 7.39
N ILE A 66 -4.47 -0.27 6.69
CA ILE A 66 -4.16 1.11 6.25
C ILE A 66 -4.18 2.10 7.43
N ALA A 67 -4.85 1.77 8.54
CA ALA A 67 -4.78 2.56 9.77
C ALA A 67 -3.37 2.58 10.40
N GLU A 68 -2.51 1.61 10.06
CA GLU A 68 -1.09 1.62 10.44
C GLU A 68 -0.28 2.72 9.72
N PHE A 69 -0.83 3.32 8.64
CA PHE A 69 -0.14 4.37 7.90
C PHE A 69 -0.01 5.66 8.73
N PRO A 70 1.21 6.17 8.98
CA PRO A 70 1.42 7.43 9.70
C PRO A 70 0.68 8.64 9.11
N LEU A 71 0.41 8.61 7.80
CA LEU A 71 -0.28 9.67 7.07
C LEU A 71 -1.80 9.44 6.91
N ILE A 72 -2.39 8.39 7.51
CA ILE A 72 -3.79 8.00 7.25
C ILE A 72 -4.80 9.15 7.47
N ASP A 73 -4.57 10.01 8.47
CA ASP A 73 -5.44 11.17 8.76
C ASP A 73 -5.50 12.20 7.61
N TYR A 74 -4.54 12.17 6.69
CA TYR A 74 -4.49 13.03 5.52
C TYR A 74 -4.95 12.34 4.23
N MET A 75 -5.30 11.07 4.31
CA MET A 75 -5.58 10.22 3.16
C MET A 75 -7.07 9.85 3.12
N ARG A 76 -7.69 9.90 1.94
CA ARG A 76 -9.09 9.48 1.76
C ARG A 76 -9.13 8.18 0.96
N PRO A 77 -9.30 7.02 1.61
CA PRO A 77 -9.28 5.74 0.91
C PRO A 77 -10.55 5.50 0.12
N THR A 78 -10.39 4.92 -1.07
CA THR A 78 -11.44 4.21 -1.80
C THR A 78 -10.97 2.76 -1.94
N ILE A 79 -11.73 1.82 -1.39
CA ILE A 79 -11.38 0.39 -1.36
C ILE A 79 -12.20 -0.34 -2.41
N THR A 80 -11.55 -1.20 -3.20
CA THR A 80 -12.20 -2.02 -4.23
C THR A 80 -11.66 -3.44 -4.17
N GLU A 81 -12.55 -4.41 -3.94
CA GLU A 81 -12.21 -5.84 -4.02
C GLU A 81 -11.82 -6.21 -5.46
N LEU A 82 -10.71 -6.92 -5.62
CA LEU A 82 -10.20 -7.35 -6.90
C LEU A 82 -10.53 -8.82 -7.14
N MET A 83 -11.19 -9.10 -8.27
CA MET A 83 -11.37 -10.47 -8.73
C MET A 83 -10.04 -11.14 -9.11
N PHE A 84 -9.09 -10.35 -9.62
CA PHE A 84 -7.72 -10.78 -9.91
C PHE A 84 -6.76 -9.58 -9.97
N ASN A 85 -5.50 -9.78 -9.57
CA ASN A 85 -4.37 -8.90 -9.85
C ASN A 85 -3.24 -9.71 -10.51
N ASN A 86 -3.12 -9.60 -11.83
CA ASN A 86 -2.06 -10.30 -12.57
C ASN A 86 -0.73 -9.56 -12.43
N SER A 87 0.23 -10.18 -11.75
CA SER A 87 1.59 -9.68 -11.63
C SER A 87 2.60 -10.74 -12.07
N VAL A 88 3.73 -10.29 -12.62
CA VAL A 88 4.82 -11.20 -12.96
C VAL A 88 5.50 -11.62 -11.66
N VAL A 89 5.31 -12.89 -11.28
CA VAL A 89 6.08 -13.47 -10.18
C VAL A 89 7.49 -13.76 -10.70
N MET A 90 8.49 -13.00 -10.24
CA MET A 90 9.88 -13.38 -10.46
C MET A 90 10.13 -14.72 -9.76
N LYS A 91 10.27 -15.79 -10.54
CA LYS A 91 10.74 -17.06 -10.02
C LYS A 91 12.23 -16.92 -9.75
N VAL A 92 12.63 -16.89 -8.48
CA VAL A 92 14.04 -17.07 -8.12
C VAL A 92 14.47 -18.44 -8.65
N PRO A 93 15.53 -18.54 -9.47
CA PRO A 93 16.03 -19.83 -9.91
C PRO A 93 16.40 -20.66 -8.67
N THR A 94 15.77 -21.82 -8.48
CA THR A 94 16.20 -22.79 -7.49
C THR A 94 17.51 -23.40 -7.96
N PHE A 95 18.62 -23.01 -7.34
CA PHE A 95 19.91 -23.65 -7.55
C PHE A 95 19.87 -25.05 -6.93
N SER A 96 20.00 -26.08 -7.76
CA SER A 96 20.16 -27.47 -7.32
C SER A 96 21.60 -27.68 -6.85
N LEU A 97 21.80 -27.96 -5.56
CA LEU A 97 23.07 -28.45 -5.02
C LEU A 97 23.10 -29.98 -5.22
N ASN A 98 23.48 -30.43 -6.43
CA ASN A 98 23.82 -31.82 -6.70
C ASN A 98 25.32 -32.04 -6.52
#